data_AF-A0A1N7FEJ3-F1
#
_entry.id   AF-A0A1N7FEJ3-F1
#
_cell.length_a   1.000
_cell.length_b   1.000
_cell.length_c   1.000
_cell.angle_alpha   90.00
_cell.angle_beta   90.00
_cell.angle_gamma   90.00
#
_symmetry.space_group_name_H-M   'P 1'
#
loop_
_entity.id
_entity.type
_entity.pdbx_description
1 polymer ?
#
loop_
_entity_poly.entity_id
_entity_poly.type
_entity_poly.pdbx_seq_one_letter_code
_entity_poly.pdbx_strand_id
1 'polypeptide(L)'
;MQPLVAAINPRLVAAHGVGTDVAGQLLVTAGENHDRLRSEAAFAMLCGAAPISASSGKTTRHRLNRGGDRQANAALYRVVLCRLRWDPRTRAYMERRTKDGLSKKEIIRCLKRYIARELYRIITTNDHEIAA
;
A
#
# COMPACT_ATOMS: atom_id res chain seq x y z
N MET A 1 2.26 27.64 -3.82
CA MET A 1 3.37 26.66 -3.73
C MET A 1 2.79 25.26 -3.85
N GLN A 2 3.14 24.52 -4.90
CA GLN A 2 2.79 23.09 -5.01
C GLN A 2 3.73 22.28 -4.09
N PRO A 3 3.21 21.34 -3.28
CA PRO A 3 4.05 20.48 -2.45
C PRO A 3 5.06 19.68 -3.30
N LEU A 4 6.31 19.58 -2.87
CA LEU A 4 7.40 18.90 -3.61
C LEU A 4 7.00 17.48 -4.07
N VAL A 5 6.30 16.73 -3.23
CA VAL A 5 5.81 15.38 -3.56
C VAL A 5 4.88 15.34 -4.77
N ALA A 6 4.11 16.40 -5.02
CA ALA A 6 3.24 16.51 -6.19
C ALA A 6 4.02 16.91 -7.45
N ALA A 7 5.17 17.56 -7.31
CA ALA A 7 6.09 17.79 -8.43
C ALA A 7 6.88 16.51 -8.78
N ILE A 8 7.28 15.74 -7.76
CA ILE A 8 8.02 14.48 -7.94
C ILE A 8 7.14 13.39 -8.56
N ASN A 9 5.95 13.14 -8.00
CA ASN A 9 5.07 12.08 -8.47
C ASN A 9 3.60 12.53 -8.41
N PRO A 10 3.13 13.29 -9.42
CA PRO A 10 1.76 13.81 -9.44
C PRO A 10 0.72 12.68 -9.48
N ARG A 11 1.04 11.56 -10.14
CA ARG A 11 0.16 10.38 -10.24
C ARG A 11 -0.07 9.73 -8.88
N LEU A 12 0.94 9.70 -8.01
CA LEU A 12 0.82 9.15 -6.66
C LEU A 12 -0.10 10.01 -5.81
N VAL A 13 0.03 11.34 -5.88
CA VAL A 13 -0.86 12.27 -5.14
C VAL A 13 -2.29 12.23 -5.68
N ALA A 14 -2.47 11.99 -6.99
CA ALA A 14 -3.80 11.82 -7.57
C ALA A 14 -4.49 10.48 -7.20
N ALA A 15 -3.74 9.51 -6.64
CA ALA A 15 -4.30 8.21 -6.29
C ALA A 15 -5.31 8.32 -5.13
N HIS A 16 -6.43 7.60 -5.24
CA HIS A 16 -7.52 7.74 -4.28
C HIS A 16 -7.07 7.40 -2.85
N GLY A 17 -7.22 8.38 -1.94
CA GLY A 17 -6.85 8.27 -0.53
C GLY A 17 -5.38 8.55 -0.23
N VAL A 18 -4.60 9.01 -1.20
CA VAL A 18 -3.19 9.39 -1.03
C VAL A 18 -3.07 10.91 -0.93
N GLY A 19 -2.80 11.42 0.28
CA GLY A 19 -2.42 12.81 0.50
C GLY A 19 -0.90 13.01 0.42
N THR A 20 -0.45 14.26 0.53
CA THR A 20 0.99 14.62 0.47
C THR A 20 1.85 13.86 1.47
N ASP A 21 1.39 13.69 2.72
CA ASP A 21 2.16 13.00 3.76
C ASP A 21 2.29 11.50 3.48
N VAL A 22 1.20 10.89 2.98
CA VAL A 22 1.19 9.48 2.57
C VAL A 22 2.10 9.28 1.37
N ALA A 23 2.01 10.16 0.36
CA ALA A 23 2.87 10.12 -0.82
C ALA A 23 4.34 10.26 -0.43
N GLY A 24 4.69 11.29 0.36
CA GLY A 24 6.05 11.52 0.83
C GLY A 24 6.61 10.34 1.59
N GLN A 25 5.86 9.78 2.54
CA GLN A 25 6.30 8.59 3.26
C GLN A 25 6.57 7.40 2.34
N LEU A 26 5.68 7.12 1.39
CA LEU A 26 5.84 5.98 0.48
C LEU A 26 7.01 6.18 -0.50
N LEU A 27 7.26 7.40 -0.95
CA LEU A 27 8.43 7.75 -1.76
C LEU A 27 9.73 7.60 -0.96
N VAL A 28 9.77 8.07 0.29
CA VAL A 28 10.92 7.87 1.19
C VAL A 28 11.18 6.38 1.42
N THR A 29 10.12 5.61 1.68
CA THR A 29 10.25 4.15 1.85
C THR A 29 10.73 3.47 0.57
N ALA A 30 10.23 3.87 -0.60
CA ALA A 30 10.67 3.32 -1.87
C ALA A 30 12.13 3.67 -2.20
N GLY A 31 12.55 4.88 -1.82
CA GLY A 31 13.83 5.48 -2.18
C GLY A 31 13.85 5.98 -3.63
N GLU A 32 14.88 6.76 -3.96
CA GLU A 32 15.10 7.27 -5.33
C GLU A 32 15.57 6.17 -6.29
N ASN A 33 16.18 5.09 -5.77
CA ASN A 33 16.61 3.92 -6.57
C ASN A 33 15.48 2.87 -6.66
N HIS A 34 14.31 3.30 -7.12
CA HIS A 34 13.15 2.44 -7.38
C HIS A 34 13.42 1.28 -8.35
N ASP A 35 14.44 1.35 -9.20
CA ASP A 35 14.96 0.25 -10.03
C ASP A 35 15.43 -0.95 -9.18
N ARG A 36 15.88 -0.71 -7.94
CA ARG A 36 16.24 -1.77 -6.99
C ARG A 36 15.02 -2.47 -6.38
N LEU A 37 13.82 -1.88 -6.47
CA LEU A 37 12.57 -2.54 -6.09
C LEU A 37 12.09 -3.47 -7.19
N ARG A 38 12.70 -4.66 -7.24
CA ARG A 38 12.51 -5.65 -8.32
C ARG A 38 11.10 -6.24 -8.46
N SER A 39 10.18 -5.99 -7.52
CA SER A 39 8.79 -6.46 -7.62
C SER A 39 7.82 -5.76 -6.67
N GLU A 40 6.52 -5.85 -6.99
CA GLU A 40 5.45 -5.45 -6.08
C GLU A 40 5.47 -6.19 -4.73
N ALA A 41 6.00 -7.42 -4.71
CA ALA A 41 6.12 -8.22 -3.50
C ALA A 41 7.24 -7.69 -2.60
N ALA A 42 8.37 -7.26 -3.19
CA ALA A 42 9.47 -6.62 -2.47
C ALA A 42 9.00 -5.32 -1.81
N PHE A 43 8.23 -4.49 -2.53
CA PHE A 43 7.65 -3.28 -1.94
C PHE A 43 6.65 -3.59 -0.82
N ALA A 44 5.79 -4.60 -0.99
CA ALA A 44 4.89 -5.03 0.08
C ALA A 44 5.64 -5.56 1.32
N MET A 45 6.77 -6.24 1.13
CA MET A 45 7.65 -6.65 2.23
C MET A 45 8.21 -5.43 2.97
N LEU A 46 8.72 -4.46 2.21
CA LEU A 46 9.28 -3.22 2.74
C LEU A 46 8.25 -2.40 3.53
N CYS A 47 7.03 -2.26 3.03
CA CYS A 47 5.94 -1.57 3.75
C CYS A 47 5.30 -2.40 4.87
N GLY A 48 5.81 -3.60 5.17
CA GLY A 48 5.21 -4.50 6.16
C GLY A 48 3.78 -4.94 5.84
N ALA A 49 3.39 -4.91 4.57
CA ALA A 49 2.07 -5.31 4.07
C ALA A 49 2.05 -6.73 3.47
N ALA A 50 3.22 -7.33 3.27
CA ALA A 50 3.33 -8.71 2.81
C ALA A 50 2.76 -9.70 3.84
N PRO A 51 1.96 -10.68 3.40
CA PRO A 51 1.42 -11.69 4.28
C PRO A 51 2.53 -12.66 4.71
N ILE A 52 2.66 -12.93 6.01
CA ILE A 52 3.62 -13.90 6.54
C ILE A 52 2.87 -15.14 6.99
N SER A 53 3.22 -16.31 6.44
CA SER A 53 2.57 -17.56 6.85
C SER A 53 2.77 -17.79 8.35
N ALA A 54 1.67 -18.13 9.02
CA ALA A 54 1.61 -18.51 10.43
C ALA A 54 0.71 -19.75 10.58
N SER A 55 0.96 -20.70 9.70
CA SER A 55 0.18 -21.91 9.50
C SER A 55 1.00 -23.11 9.97
N SER A 56 0.38 -24.01 10.74
CA SER A 56 0.88 -25.37 10.93
C SER A 56 -0.23 -26.36 10.51
N GLY A 57 0.14 -27.39 9.76
CA GLY A 57 -0.80 -28.41 9.29
C GLY A 57 -1.88 -27.86 8.34
N LYS A 58 -3.15 -28.20 8.59
CA LYS A 58 -4.31 -27.95 7.70
C LYS A 58 -4.88 -26.51 7.76
N THR A 59 -4.36 -25.63 8.61
CA THR A 59 -4.91 -24.28 8.79
C THR A 59 -4.10 -23.27 7.99
N THR A 60 -4.76 -22.47 7.14
CA THR A 60 -4.08 -21.37 6.42
C THR A 60 -4.31 -20.07 7.16
N ARG A 61 -3.31 -19.59 7.91
CA ARG A 61 -3.33 -18.30 8.60
C ARG A 61 -2.10 -17.46 8.24
N HIS A 62 -2.31 -16.15 8.23
CA HIS A 62 -1.25 -15.19 7.97
C HIS A 62 -1.12 -14.21 9.13
N ARG A 63 0.09 -14.06 9.67
CA ARG A 63 0.40 -13.08 10.70
C ARG A 63 0.81 -11.74 10.09
N LEU A 64 0.74 -10.70 10.91
CA LEU A 64 1.24 -9.36 10.58
C LEU A 64 2.76 -9.40 10.37
N ASN A 65 3.24 -8.84 9.26
CA ASN A 65 4.67 -8.57 9.08
C ASN A 65 5.12 -7.46 10.03
N ARG A 66 6.11 -7.76 10.88
CA ARG A 66 6.66 -6.82 11.85
C ARG A 66 8.01 -6.20 11.45
N GLY A 67 8.65 -6.70 10.39
CA GLY A 67 9.99 -6.30 9.98
C GLY A 67 10.04 -5.19 8.92
N GLY A 68 8.91 -4.76 8.38
CA GLY A 68 8.85 -3.64 7.43
C GLY A 68 8.73 -2.28 8.09
N ASP A 69 8.84 -1.22 7.28
CA ASP A 69 8.66 0.18 7.66
C ASP A 69 7.26 0.41 8.25
N ARG A 70 7.22 0.81 9.53
CA ARG A 70 5.99 1.06 10.28
C ARG A 70 5.26 2.31 9.83
N GLN A 71 5.99 3.33 9.38
CA GLN A 71 5.40 4.57 8.89
C GLN A 71 4.76 4.33 7.53
N ALA A 72 5.41 3.58 6.63
CA ALA A 72 4.81 3.12 5.38
C ALA A 72 3.58 2.26 5.63
N ASN A 73 3.65 1.36 6.61
CA ASN A 73 2.51 0.54 7.00
C ASN A 73 1.34 1.41 7.51
N ALA A 74 1.61 2.44 8.31
CA ALA A 74 0.60 3.39 8.78
C ALA A 74 0.03 4.22 7.61
N ALA A 75 0.86 4.64 6.66
CA ALA A 75 0.45 5.34 5.45
C ALA A 75 -0.55 4.50 4.64
N LEU A 76 -0.24 3.23 4.36
CA LEU A 76 -1.17 2.31 3.71
C LEU A 76 -2.48 2.14 4.49
N TYR A 77 -2.43 2.14 5.82
CA TYR A 77 -3.64 2.05 6.65
C TYR A 77 -4.52 3.30 6.52
N ARG A 78 -3.94 4.50 6.45
CA ARG A 78 -4.69 5.74 6.19
C ARG A 78 -5.39 5.70 4.83
N VAL A 79 -4.70 5.21 3.78
CA VAL A 79 -5.32 5.02 2.46
C VAL A 79 -6.50 4.05 2.55
N VAL A 80 -6.37 2.94 3.28
CA VAL A 80 -7.48 1.99 3.52
C VAL A 80 -8.67 2.67 4.17
N LEU A 81 -8.46 3.49 5.22
CA LEU A 81 -9.56 4.18 5.90
C LEU A 81 -10.27 5.17 4.98
N CYS A 82 -9.51 5.95 4.20
CA CYS A 82 -10.07 6.86 3.20
C CYS A 82 -10.88 6.10 2.14
N ARG A 83 -10.35 4.98 1.63
CA ARG A 83 -11.05 4.15 0.63
C ARG A 83 -12.29 3.48 1.20
N LEU A 84 -12.26 2.99 2.43
CA LEU A 84 -13.47 2.47 3.08
C LEU A 84 -14.53 3.56 3.27
N ARG A 85 -14.10 4.81 3.50
CA ARG A 85 -15.02 5.93 3.65
C ARG A 85 -15.57 6.43 2.31
N TRP A 86 -14.86 6.35 1.20
CA TRP A 86 -15.27 7.04 -0.03
C TRP A 86 -15.28 6.20 -1.31
N ASP A 87 -14.57 5.07 -1.35
CA ASP A 87 -14.49 4.20 -2.53
C ASP A 87 -15.48 3.02 -2.43
N PRO A 88 -16.53 2.97 -3.29
CA PRO A 88 -17.50 1.89 -3.32
C PRO A 88 -16.86 0.51 -3.57
N ARG A 89 -15.78 0.43 -4.36
CA ARG A 89 -15.11 -0.83 -4.67
C ARG A 89 -14.47 -1.44 -3.43
N THR A 90 -13.81 -0.60 -2.62
CA THR A 90 -13.18 -1.03 -1.37
C THR A 90 -14.23 -1.45 -0.32
N ARG A 91 -15.38 -0.76 -0.26
CA ARG A 91 -16.52 -1.16 0.59
C ARG A 91 -17.09 -2.52 0.18
N ALA A 92 -17.38 -2.71 -1.11
CA ALA A 92 -17.87 -3.97 -1.65
C ALA A 92 -16.89 -5.14 -1.38
N TYR A 93 -15.58 -4.88 -1.47
CA TYR A 93 -14.57 -5.86 -1.09
C TYR A 93 -14.65 -6.21 0.40
N MET A 94 -14.78 -5.21 1.29
CA MET A 94 -14.89 -5.44 2.73
C MET A 94 -16.15 -6.26 3.07
N GLU A 95 -17.29 -5.91 2.47
CA GLU A 95 -18.55 -6.66 2.67
C GLU A 95 -18.42 -8.11 2.23
N ARG A 96 -17.88 -8.36 1.04
CA ARG A 96 -17.65 -9.73 0.54
C ARG A 96 -16.75 -10.53 1.48
N ARG A 97 -15.60 -9.98 1.88
CA ARG A 97 -14.67 -10.71 2.77
C ARG A 97 -15.21 -10.89 4.19
N THR A 98 -16.10 -10.00 4.63
CA THR A 98 -16.82 -10.18 5.90
C THR A 98 -17.77 -11.37 5.80
N LYS A 99 -18.49 -11.53 4.69
CA LYS A 99 -19.33 -12.71 4.41
C LYS A 99 -18.50 -14.00 4.31
N ASP A 100 -17.28 -13.92 3.80
CA ASP A 100 -16.32 -15.04 3.79
C ASP A 100 -15.78 -15.41 5.19
N GLY A 101 -16.21 -14.72 6.26
CA GLY A 101 -15.83 -15.02 7.64
C GLY A 101 -14.52 -14.38 8.11
N LEU A 102 -13.90 -13.48 7.34
CA LEU A 102 -12.68 -12.80 7.77
C LEU A 102 -12.97 -11.71 8.80
N SER A 103 -12.10 -11.62 9.80
CA SER A 103 -12.12 -10.49 10.73
C SER A 103 -11.76 -9.18 10.02
N LYS A 104 -12.27 -8.05 10.52
CA LYS A 104 -11.93 -6.71 10.01
C LYS A 104 -10.41 -6.48 9.91
N LYS A 105 -9.63 -7.00 10.86
CA LYS A 105 -8.16 -6.89 10.86
C LYS A 105 -7.53 -7.67 9.70
N GLU A 106 -8.05 -8.84 9.34
CA GLU A 106 -7.58 -9.61 8.18
C GLU A 106 -7.94 -8.93 6.87
N ILE A 107 -9.16 -8.43 6.76
CA ILE A 107 -9.61 -7.67 5.57
C ILE A 107 -8.72 -6.45 5.33
N ILE A 108 -8.43 -5.68 6.39
CA ILE A 108 -7.53 -4.53 6.31
C ILE A 108 -6.13 -4.95 5.83
N ARG A 109 -5.59 -6.08 6.30
CA ARG A 109 -4.29 -6.58 5.80
C ARG A 109 -4.34 -6.92 4.31
N CYS A 110 -5.40 -7.58 3.84
CA CYS A 110 -5.60 -7.83 2.42
C CYS A 110 -5.65 -6.53 1.61
N LEU A 111 -6.42 -5.54 2.07
CA LEU A 111 -6.52 -4.23 1.43
C LEU A 111 -5.17 -3.52 1.37
N LYS A 112 -4.39 -3.52 2.46
CA LYS A 112 -3.04 -2.94 2.46
C LYS A 112 -2.12 -3.62 1.44
N ARG A 113 -2.20 -4.94 1.27
CA ARG A 113 -1.42 -5.65 0.25
C ARG A 113 -1.81 -5.26 -1.17
N TYR A 114 -3.12 -5.09 -1.44
CA TYR A 114 -3.61 -4.64 -2.74
C TYR A 114 -3.21 -3.19 -3.04
N ILE A 115 -3.35 -2.30 -2.06
CA ILE A 115 -2.94 -0.91 -2.20
C ILE A 115 -1.43 -0.82 -2.39
N ALA A 116 -0.62 -1.57 -1.63
CA ALA A 116 0.83 -1.60 -1.83
C ALA A 116 1.19 -2.03 -3.27
N ARG A 117 0.48 -3.02 -3.83
CA ARG A 117 0.66 -3.42 -5.24
C ARG A 117 0.32 -2.31 -6.22
N GLU A 118 -0.81 -1.64 -6.01
CA GLU A 118 -1.27 -0.55 -6.87
C GLU A 118 -0.28 0.63 -6.84
N LEU A 119 0.09 1.07 -5.63
CA LEU A 119 0.99 2.21 -5.44
C LEU A 119 2.42 1.90 -5.89
N TYR A 120 2.90 0.66 -5.74
CA TYR A 120 4.17 0.23 -6.33
C TYR A 120 4.22 0.55 -7.83
N ARG A 121 3.18 0.17 -8.58
CA ARG A 121 3.12 0.44 -10.03
C ARG A 121 3.17 1.94 -10.31
N ILE A 122 2.47 2.77 -9.52
CA ILE A 122 2.48 4.22 -9.71
C ILE A 122 3.87 4.80 -9.41
N ILE A 123 4.54 4.32 -8.37
CA ILE A 123 5.88 4.77 -7.96
C ILE A 123 6.94 4.39 -8.99
N THR A 124 6.90 3.16 -9.53
CA THR A 124 7.90 2.67 -10.49
C THR A 124 7.60 3.00 -11.95
N THR A 125 6.40 3.46 -12.29
CA THR A 125 6.09 3.95 -13.64
C THR A 125 6.38 5.45 -13.78
N ASN A 126 6.86 6.10 -12.72
CA ASN A 126 7.17 7.53 -12.69
C ASN A 126 8.59 7.84 -13.22
N ASP A 127 9.21 6.88 -13.91
CA ASP A 127 10.43 7.10 -14.67
C ASP A 127 10.11 7.96 -15.91
N HIS A 128 10.81 9.08 -16.03
CA HIS A 128 10.90 9.99 -17.19
C HIS A 128 9.87 11.13 -17.34
N GLU A 129 9.83 12.10 -16.41
CA GLU A 129 9.42 13.48 -16.79
C GLU A 129 10.21 14.62 -16.11
N ILE A 130 11.15 14.36 -15.19
CA ILE A 130 11.88 15.43 -14.46
C ILE A 130 13.26 15.75 -15.09
N ALA A 131 13.58 15.17 -16.26
CA ALA A 131 14.83 15.43 -16.98
C ALA A 131 14.63 16.17 -18.32
N ALA A 132 13.75 17.18 -18.34
CA ALA A 132 13.60 18.13 -19.46
C ALA A 132 13.51 19.57 -18.94
#